data_AF-A0A5B7GY85-F1
#
_entry.id   AF-A0A5B7GY85-F1
#
_cell.length_a   1.000
_cell.length_b   1.000
_cell.length_c   1.000
_cell.angle_alpha   90.00
_cell.angle_beta   90.00
_cell.angle_gamma   90.00
#
_symmetry.space_group_name_H-M   'P 1'
#
loop_
_entity.id
_entity.type
_entity.pdbx_description
1 polymer ?
#
loop_
_entity_poly.entity_id
_entity_poly.type
_entity_poly.pdbx_seq_one_letter_code
_entity_poly.pdbx_strand_id
1 'polypeptide(L)'
;MRNKTSKKPAPTQEANVIYQHNCTAEDCRPHSYIGMTRTTLSKRLTCHLQNGSIKEHYHGKHQTKLTRQHLDENTTIIDRETDTRQLMFLEAIYIENMKPAINQQTRDLQILLT
;
A
#
# COMPACT_ATOMS: atom_id res chain seq x y z
N MET A 1 -22.90 17.23 -30.26
CA MET A 1 -21.68 16.72 -29.59
C MET A 1 -21.79 17.00 -28.10
N ARG A 2 -21.99 15.99 -27.24
CA ARG A 2 -22.00 16.19 -25.78
C ARG A 2 -20.56 16.12 -25.27
N ASN A 3 -20.01 17.27 -24.88
CA ASN A 3 -18.71 17.36 -24.26
C ASN A 3 -18.82 16.77 -22.84
N LYS A 4 -18.54 15.47 -22.67
CA LYS A 4 -18.44 14.87 -21.33
C LYS A 4 -17.17 15.41 -20.70
N THR A 5 -17.31 16.39 -19.82
CA THR A 5 -16.30 16.76 -18.84
C THR A 5 -16.13 15.58 -17.87
N SER A 6 -15.33 14.60 -18.29
CA SER A 6 -14.97 13.46 -17.46
C SER A 6 -14.20 13.99 -16.25
N LYS A 7 -14.89 14.15 -15.11
CA LYS A 7 -14.24 14.46 -13.84
C LYS A 7 -13.17 13.40 -13.59
N LYS A 8 -11.94 13.82 -13.28
CA LYS A 8 -10.90 12.89 -12.89
C LYS A 8 -11.42 12.05 -11.71
N PRO A 9 -11.29 10.72 -11.75
CA PRO A 9 -11.71 9.88 -10.63
C PRO A 9 -10.93 10.28 -9.38
N ALA A 10 -11.58 10.16 -8.21
CA ALA A 10 -10.89 10.36 -6.94
C ALA A 10 -9.73 9.37 -6.81
N PRO A 11 -8.63 9.70 -6.11
CA PRO A 11 -7.45 8.83 -5.99
C PRO A 11 -7.79 7.39 -5.57
N THR A 12 -8.73 7.22 -4.65
CA THR A 12 -9.17 5.90 -4.17
C THR A 12 -9.88 5.05 -5.23
N GLN A 13 -10.35 5.66 -6.32
CA GLN A 13 -11.00 4.98 -7.45
C GLN A 13 -10.04 4.67 -8.60
N GLU A 14 -8.78 5.10 -8.51
CA GLU A 14 -7.77 4.81 -9.52
C GLU A 14 -7.24 3.37 -9.41
N ALA A 15 -6.89 2.78 -10.54
CA ALA A 15 -6.33 1.44 -10.67
C ALA A 15 -5.01 1.48 -11.47
N ASN A 16 -4.22 0.41 -11.40
CA ASN A 16 -2.87 0.33 -11.97
C ASN A 16 -1.94 1.42 -11.43
N VAL A 17 -1.89 1.50 -10.10
CA VAL A 17 -1.16 2.54 -9.36
C VAL A 17 -0.18 1.92 -8.38
N ILE A 18 0.91 2.62 -8.14
CA ILE A 18 1.81 2.42 -7.00
C ILE A 18 1.37 3.39 -5.90
N TYR A 19 1.18 2.88 -4.69
CA TYR A 19 0.81 3.69 -3.54
C TYR A 19 1.77 3.46 -2.37
N GLN A 20 1.87 4.49 -1.54
CA GLN A 20 2.59 4.45 -0.27
C GLN A 20 1.61 4.72 0.86
N HIS A 21 1.65 3.88 1.88
CA HIS A 21 0.97 4.09 3.15
C HIS A 21 2.01 4.45 4.22
N ASN A 22 1.79 5.54 4.94
CA ASN A 22 2.66 5.98 6.03
C ASN A 22 2.01 5.71 7.38
N CYS A 23 2.72 5.07 8.31
CA CYS A 23 2.23 4.98 9.68
C CYS A 23 2.38 6.34 10.37
N THR A 24 1.29 6.84 10.95
CA THR A 24 1.27 8.16 11.61
C THR A 24 1.41 8.13 13.12
N ALA A 25 1.47 6.94 13.74
CA ALA A 25 1.71 6.82 15.18
C ALA A 25 3.03 7.52 15.57
N GLU A 26 2.99 8.31 16.64
CA GLU A 26 4.07 9.23 17.05
C GLU A 26 5.43 8.52 17.17
N ASP A 27 5.47 7.32 17.76
CA ASP A 27 6.72 6.57 17.97
C ASP A 27 7.10 5.63 16.81
N CYS A 28 6.42 5.73 15.66
CA CYS A 28 6.57 4.79 14.55
C CYS A 28 7.18 5.38 13.28
N ARG A 29 7.33 6.69 13.19
CA ARG A 29 7.83 7.30 11.96
C ARG A 29 9.33 7.00 11.80
N PRO A 30 9.81 6.68 10.59
CA PRO A 30 9.16 6.82 9.28
C PRO A 30 8.64 5.50 8.67
N HIS A 31 8.04 4.59 9.46
CA HIS A 31 7.57 3.30 8.92
C HIS A 31 6.51 3.50 7.84
N SER A 32 6.80 3.02 6.64
CA SER A 32 5.91 3.06 5.50
C SER A 32 5.76 1.68 4.87
N TYR A 33 4.71 1.55 4.05
CA TYR A 33 4.42 0.42 3.18
C TYR A 33 4.29 0.93 1.76
N ILE A 34 4.86 0.23 0.79
CA ILE A 34 4.67 0.48 -0.63
C ILE A 34 4.00 -0.75 -1.24
N GLY A 35 3.01 -0.52 -2.10
CA GLY A 35 2.45 -1.60 -2.88
C GLY A 35 1.85 -1.13 -4.19
N MET A 36 1.59 -2.08 -5.07
CA MET A 36 0.84 -1.84 -6.30
C MET A 36 -0.57 -2.41 -6.23
N THR A 37 -1.44 -1.90 -7.10
CA THR A 37 -2.74 -2.51 -7.36
C THR A 37 -3.14 -2.39 -8.82
N ARG A 38 -3.66 -3.50 -9.37
CA ARG A 38 -4.33 -3.54 -10.68
C ARG A 38 -5.84 -3.27 -10.59
N THR A 39 -6.40 -3.37 -9.39
CA THR A 39 -7.78 -2.98 -9.09
C THR A 39 -7.80 -1.58 -8.50
N THR A 40 -8.97 -1.05 -8.17
CA THR A 40 -9.03 0.27 -7.53
C THR A 40 -8.29 0.26 -6.19
N LEU A 41 -7.61 1.37 -5.88
CA LEU A 41 -6.92 1.55 -4.60
C LEU A 41 -7.84 1.26 -3.42
N SER A 42 -9.10 1.69 -3.48
CA SER A 42 -10.09 1.42 -2.45
C SER A 42 -10.30 -0.07 -2.17
N LYS A 43 -10.35 -0.91 -3.22
CA LYS A 43 -10.47 -2.37 -3.05
C LYS A 43 -9.21 -2.94 -2.40
N ARG A 44 -8.03 -2.51 -2.82
CA ARG A 44 -6.74 -2.94 -2.23
C ARG A 44 -6.62 -2.53 -0.76
N LEU A 45 -7.07 -1.33 -0.39
CA LEU A 45 -7.11 -0.88 1.00
C LEU A 45 -8.07 -1.73 1.85
N THR A 46 -9.22 -2.14 1.30
CA THR A 46 -10.11 -3.08 1.99
C THR A 46 -9.44 -4.43 2.22
N CYS A 47 -8.65 -4.94 1.28
CA CYS A 47 -7.88 -6.17 1.48
C CYS A 47 -6.88 -6.01 2.65
N HIS A 48 -6.13 -4.90 2.71
CA HIS A 48 -5.23 -4.62 3.82
C HIS A 48 -5.94 -4.55 5.17
N LEU A 49 -7.15 -3.99 5.22
CA LEU A 49 -7.96 -3.95 6.44
C LEU A 49 -8.37 -5.35 6.92
N GLN A 50 -8.63 -6.28 6.00
CA GLN A 50 -9.01 -7.66 6.32
C GLN A 50 -7.80 -8.50 6.70
N ASN A 51 -6.78 -8.52 5.84
CA ASN A 51 -5.57 -9.32 6.00
C ASN A 51 -4.42 -8.66 5.20
N GLY A 52 -3.41 -8.14 5.90
CA GLY A 52 -2.28 -7.47 5.26
C GLY A 52 -1.25 -6.96 6.26
N SER A 53 -0.02 -6.73 5.79
CA SER A 53 1.11 -6.31 6.63
C SER A 53 0.87 -4.99 7.34
N ILE A 54 0.09 -4.07 6.75
CA ILE A 54 -0.30 -2.81 7.41
C ILE A 54 -1.13 -3.12 8.67
N LYS A 55 -2.09 -4.04 8.58
CA LYS A 55 -2.91 -4.44 9.74
C LYS A 55 -2.08 -5.12 10.81
N GLU A 56 -1.19 -6.03 10.40
CA GLU A 56 -0.26 -6.72 11.30
C GLU A 56 0.65 -5.73 12.01
N HIS A 57 1.15 -4.72 11.30
CA HIS A 57 1.97 -3.65 11.84
C HIS A 57 1.23 -2.85 12.91
N TYR A 58 0.02 -2.36 12.61
CA TYR A 58 -0.77 -1.59 13.58
C TYR A 58 -1.11 -2.41 14.84
N HIS A 59 -1.46 -3.69 14.66
CA HIS A 59 -1.75 -4.56 15.78
C HIS A 59 -0.50 -4.88 16.61
N GLY A 60 0.59 -5.28 15.96
CA GLY A 60 1.81 -5.72 16.65
C GLY A 60 2.59 -4.58 17.31
N LYS A 61 2.78 -3.46 16.59
CA LYS A 61 3.60 -2.34 17.06
C LYS A 61 2.82 -1.34 17.92
N HIS A 62 1.56 -1.06 17.58
CA HIS A 62 0.78 -0.01 18.23
C HIS A 62 -0.30 -0.55 19.15
N GLN A 63 -0.56 -1.87 19.16
CA GLN A 63 -1.70 -2.46 19.86
C GLN A 63 -3.03 -1.79 19.46
N THR A 64 -3.10 -1.24 18.25
CA THR A 64 -4.29 -0.56 17.73
C THR A 64 -4.92 -1.33 16.60
N LYS A 65 -6.24 -1.20 16.48
CA LYS A 65 -6.98 -1.74 15.33
C LYS A 65 -6.82 -0.78 14.15
N LEU A 66 -6.30 -1.28 13.03
CA LEU A 66 -6.32 -0.55 11.76
C LEU A 66 -7.77 -0.22 11.37
N THR A 67 -8.05 1.03 11.03
CA THR A 67 -9.36 1.50 10.57
C THR A 67 -9.29 1.90 9.11
N ARG A 68 -10.45 2.02 8.47
CA ARG A 68 -10.52 2.50 7.08
C ARG A 68 -10.03 3.94 6.96
N GLN A 69 -10.36 4.78 7.94
CA GLN A 69 -9.90 6.17 8.00
C GLN A 69 -8.37 6.27 8.02
N HIS A 70 -7.69 5.45 8.84
CA HIS A 70 -6.23 5.41 8.84
C HIS A 70 -5.64 5.11 7.45
N LEU A 71 -6.28 4.23 6.69
CA LEU A 71 -5.81 3.89 5.34
C LEU A 71 -6.07 5.03 4.36
N ASP A 72 -7.26 5.62 4.36
CA ASP A 72 -7.61 6.65 3.39
C ASP A 72 -6.82 7.96 3.62
N GLU A 73 -6.57 8.35 4.88
CA GLU A 73 -5.84 9.58 5.22
C GLU A 73 -4.32 9.46 5.02
N ASN A 74 -3.78 8.26 5.22
CA ASN A 74 -2.33 8.06 5.24
C ASN A 74 -1.80 7.29 4.02
N THR A 75 -2.61 7.15 2.97
CA THR A 75 -2.20 6.53 1.70
C THR A 75 -2.20 7.53 0.57
N THR A 76 -1.09 7.60 -0.15
CA THR A 76 -0.91 8.44 -1.34
C THR A 76 -0.50 7.62 -2.54
N ILE A 77 -1.04 7.94 -3.72
CA ILE A 77 -0.55 7.40 -4.98
C ILE A 77 0.77 8.11 -5.30
N ILE A 78 1.83 7.33 -5.51
CA ILE A 78 3.17 7.84 -5.85
C ILE A 78 3.49 7.66 -7.33
N ASP A 79 2.87 6.67 -8.00
CA ASP A 79 3.09 6.44 -9.43
C ASP A 79 1.93 5.69 -10.12
N ARG A 80 1.95 5.66 -11.45
CA ARG A 80 0.93 5.03 -12.30
C ARG A 80 1.59 4.34 -13.50
N GLU A 81 1.17 3.12 -13.80
CA GLU A 81 1.70 2.38 -14.95
C GLU A 81 0.61 1.46 -15.51
N THR A 82 0.37 1.50 -16.81
CA THR A 82 -0.72 0.75 -17.45
C THR A 82 -0.31 -0.65 -17.87
N ASP A 83 0.96 -0.87 -18.23
CA ASP A 83 1.50 -2.20 -18.48
C ASP A 83 1.70 -2.94 -17.15
N THR A 84 1.06 -4.10 -17.04
CA THR A 84 1.01 -4.85 -15.78
C THR A 84 2.37 -5.41 -15.37
N ARG A 85 3.27 -5.66 -16.32
CA ARG A 85 4.63 -6.13 -16.03
C ARG A 85 5.49 -4.98 -15.53
N GLN A 86 5.44 -3.84 -16.21
CA GLN A 86 6.11 -2.63 -15.75
C GLN A 86 5.64 -2.20 -14.37
N LEU A 87 4.33 -2.29 -14.08
CA LEU A 87 3.79 -1.99 -12.75
C LEU A 87 4.41 -2.86 -11.63
N MET A 88 4.66 -4.14 -11.90
CA MET A 88 5.35 -5.03 -10.95
C MET A 88 6.82 -4.65 -10.76
N PHE A 89 7.52 -4.34 -11.85
CA PHE A 89 8.91 -3.89 -11.76
C PHE A 89 9.04 -2.56 -11.02
N LEU A 90 8.10 -1.65 -11.27
CA LEU A 90 8.06 -0.34 -10.64
C LEU A 90 7.84 -0.47 -9.13
N GLU A 91 6.94 -1.34 -8.68
CA GLU A 91 6.78 -1.68 -7.25
C GLU A 91 8.10 -2.13 -6.63
N ALA A 92 8.80 -3.07 -7.27
CA ALA A 92 10.08 -3.57 -6.79
C ALA A 92 11.15 -2.47 -6.71
N ILE A 93 11.23 -1.59 -7.71
CA ILE A 93 12.15 -0.44 -7.73
C ILE A 93 11.84 0.51 -6.57
N TYR A 94 10.57 0.85 -6.33
CA TYR A 94 10.19 1.71 -5.21
C TYR A 94 10.52 1.07 -3.86
N ILE A 95 10.25 -0.22 -3.69
CA ILE A 95 10.58 -0.95 -2.45
C ILE A 95 12.10 -0.96 -2.22
N GLU A 96 12.90 -1.27 -3.25
CA GLU A 96 14.37 -1.31 -3.13
C GLU A 96 14.95 0.08 -2.81
N ASN A 97 14.47 1.13 -3.48
CA ASN A 97 14.97 2.49 -3.30
C ASN A 97 14.57 3.10 -1.95
N MET A 98 13.34 2.86 -1.49
CA MET A 98 12.79 3.49 -0.29
C MET A 98 12.91 2.65 0.97
N LYS A 99 13.14 1.34 0.82
CA LYS A 99 13.27 0.35 1.92
C LYS A 99 12.16 0.48 2.98
N PRO A 100 10.87 0.48 2.56
CA PRO A 100 9.74 0.65 3.47
C PRO A 100 9.71 -0.46 4.53
N ALA A 101 9.77 -0.07 5.80
CA ALA A 101 9.90 -1.01 6.92
C ALA A 101 8.73 -2.00 7.05
N ILE A 102 7.52 -1.63 6.61
CA ILE A 102 6.32 -2.48 6.70
C ILE A 102 6.31 -3.55 5.59
N ASN A 103 7.05 -3.36 4.50
CA ASN A 103 7.21 -4.39 3.46
C ASN A 103 8.14 -5.53 3.89
N GLN A 104 9.00 -5.29 4.87
CA GLN A 104 9.93 -6.31 5.35
C GLN A 104 9.16 -7.39 6.09
N GLN A 105 9.03 -8.56 5.47
CA GLN A 105 8.47 -9.74 6.13
C GLN A 105 9.56 -10.36 7.01
N THR A 106 9.46 -10.19 8.33
CA THR A 106 10.35 -10.82 9.32
C THR A 106 10.01 -12.28 9.60
N ARG A 107 9.36 -13.00 8.67
CA ARG A 107 9.31 -14.45 8.81
C ARG A 107 10.70 -14.96 8.51
N ASP A 108 11.44 -15.22 9.57
CA ASP A 108 12.68 -15.99 9.54
C ASP A 108 12.48 -17.14 8.56
N LEU A 109 13.35 -17.19 7.55
CA LEU A 109 13.50 -18.35 6.69
C LEU A 109 14.08 -19.47 7.57
N GLN A 110 13.25 -20.06 8.45
CA GLN A 110 13.44 -21.42 8.93
C GLN A 110 13.14 -22.35 7.76
N ILE A 111 13.97 -22.28 6.72
CA ILE A 111 13.99 -23.25 5.65
C ILE A 111 14.74 -24.46 6.19
N LEU A 112 13.94 -25.46 6.57
CA LEU A 112 14.23 -26.90 6.51
C LEU A 112 15.53 -27.39 7.19
N LEU A 113 15.45 -27.58 8.51
CA LEU A 113 16.18 -28.65 9.20
C LEU A 113 15.17 -29.54 9.93
N THR A 114 14.49 -30.40 9.18
CA THR A 114 13.89 -31.65 9.66
C THR A 114 13.87 -32.65 8.52
#